data_AF-A0A7S0C6I8-F1
#
_entry.id   AF-A0A7S0C6I8-F1
#
_cell.length_a   1.000
_cell.length_b   1.000
_cell.length_c   1.000
_cell.angle_alpha   90.00
_cell.angle_beta   90.00
_cell.angle_gamma   90.00
#
_symmetry.space_group_name_H-M   'P 1'
#
loop_
_entity.id
_entity.type
_entity.pdbx_description
1 polymer ?
#
loop_
_entity_poly.entity_id
_entity_poly.type
_entity_poly.pdbx_seq_one_letter_code
_entity_poly.pdbx_strand_id
1 'polypeptide(L)'
;EGVENEAVEQVCFSDKILLNKIDMLSGEDNAEEQLLGIEKELRALNPNASIQRTTFSKVDPSDILNINAFDLKRVLDFDPGFMDEDAEHEHDATVTSVAIKTAGEVNIKLLQTWIRRLVIEDGANLYRYKGVLAVKGMDKKFVFQGVGMSFLGDFDDE
;
A
#
# COMPACT_ATOMS: atom_id res chain seq x y z
N GLU A 1 14.75 18.07 -6.72
CA GLU A 1 15.08 17.35 -7.97
C GLU A 1 15.44 15.93 -7.58
N GLY A 2 14.91 14.91 -8.27
CA GLY A 2 15.36 13.52 -8.11
C GLY A 2 14.63 12.63 -7.12
N VAL A 3 13.37 12.91 -6.73
CA VAL A 3 12.59 11.90 -5.99
C VAL A 3 11.81 11.07 -7.00
N GLU A 4 12.26 9.84 -7.21
CA GLU A 4 11.59 8.86 -8.05
C GLU A 4 10.23 8.52 -7.43
N ASN A 5 9.18 8.57 -8.25
CA ASN A 5 7.84 8.23 -7.78
C ASN A 5 7.70 6.71 -7.83
N GLU A 6 8.11 6.06 -6.75
CA GLU A 6 8.04 4.60 -6.53
C GLU A 6 6.69 4.00 -6.91
N ALA A 7 5.58 4.70 -6.64
CA ALA A 7 4.24 4.20 -7.00
C ALA A 7 4.03 4.18 -8.52
N VAL A 8 4.55 5.17 -9.25
CA VAL A 8 4.51 5.22 -10.71
C VAL A 8 5.41 4.14 -11.29
N GLU A 9 6.62 3.96 -10.78
CA GLU A 9 7.54 2.91 -11.25
C GLU A 9 6.97 1.52 -11.05
N GLN A 10 6.41 1.22 -9.87
CA GLN A 10 5.74 -0.06 -9.62
C GLN A 10 4.62 -0.33 -10.62
N VAL A 11 3.85 0.70 -11.01
CA VAL A 11 2.83 0.57 -12.07
C VAL A 11 3.49 0.30 -13.43
N CYS A 12 4.53 1.04 -13.80
CA CYS A 12 5.25 0.90 -15.08
C CYS A 12 5.92 -0.47 -15.24
N PHE A 13 6.54 -1.00 -14.19
CA PHE A 13 7.19 -2.30 -14.22
C PHE A 13 6.22 -3.48 -14.11
N SER A 14 5.03 -3.28 -13.56
CA SER A 14 4.06 -4.39 -13.39
C SER A 14 3.67 -5.06 -14.72
N ASP A 15 3.55 -6.38 -14.71
CA ASP A 15 2.91 -7.14 -15.81
C ASP A 15 1.39 -7.22 -15.65
N LYS A 16 0.94 -7.14 -14.39
CA LYS A 16 -0.45 -7.29 -14.00
C LYS A 16 -0.77 -6.38 -12.83
N ILE A 17 -1.89 -5.67 -12.94
CA ILE A 17 -2.39 -4.73 -11.93
C ILE A 17 -3.71 -5.28 -11.38
N LEU A 18 -3.75 -5.51 -10.07
CA LEU A 18 -4.98 -5.83 -9.37
C LEU A 18 -5.59 -4.53 -8.82
N LEU A 19 -6.57 -3.98 -9.54
CA LEU A 19 -7.31 -2.80 -9.10
C LEU A 19 -8.30 -3.22 -8.01
N ASN A 20 -7.86 -3.16 -6.75
CA ASN A 20 -8.60 -3.65 -5.60
C ASN A 20 -9.50 -2.57 -4.96
N LYS A 21 -10.44 -3.02 -4.11
CA LYS A 21 -11.38 -2.20 -3.34
C LYS A 21 -12.47 -1.52 -4.16
N ILE A 22 -12.87 -2.13 -5.27
CA ILE A 22 -13.96 -1.61 -6.11
C ILE A 22 -15.31 -1.56 -5.35
N ASP A 23 -15.44 -2.30 -4.24
CA ASP A 23 -16.62 -2.25 -3.35
C ASP A 23 -16.86 -0.86 -2.76
N MET A 24 -15.80 -0.08 -2.55
CA MET A 24 -15.91 1.27 -2.00
C MET A 24 -16.71 2.23 -2.90
N LEU A 25 -16.80 1.93 -4.20
CA LEU A 25 -17.55 2.73 -5.17
C LEU A 25 -18.98 2.23 -5.41
N SER A 26 -19.38 1.09 -4.83
CA SER A 26 -20.63 0.40 -5.18
C SER A 26 -21.92 1.19 -4.87
N GLY A 27 -21.83 2.28 -4.11
CA GLY A 27 -22.96 3.15 -3.76
C GLY A 27 -22.99 4.49 -4.51
N GLU A 28 -22.08 4.72 -5.47
CA GLU A 28 -21.97 5.99 -6.19
C GLU A 28 -22.58 5.89 -7.60
N ASP A 29 -23.38 6.88 -7.99
CA ASP A 29 -24.06 6.90 -9.30
C ASP A 29 -23.08 6.92 -10.49
N ASN A 30 -21.85 7.37 -10.27
CA ASN A 30 -20.77 7.48 -11.26
C ASN A 30 -19.63 6.46 -11.04
N ALA A 31 -19.86 5.39 -10.29
CA ALA A 31 -18.85 4.39 -9.94
C ALA A 31 -18.08 3.83 -11.16
N GLU A 32 -18.81 3.48 -12.23
CA GLU A 32 -18.19 2.92 -13.44
C GLU A 32 -17.36 3.97 -14.20
N GLU A 33 -17.81 5.23 -14.21
CA GLU A 33 -17.05 6.33 -14.83
C GLU A 33 -15.73 6.58 -14.08
N GLN A 34 -15.75 6.55 -12.75
CA GLN A 34 -14.54 6.68 -11.94
C GLN A 34 -13.57 5.53 -12.17
N LEU A 35 -14.06 4.28 -12.21
CA LEU A 35 -13.24 3.11 -12.50
C LEU A 35 -12.58 3.20 -13.88
N LEU A 36 -13.33 3.61 -14.90
CA LEU A 36 -12.80 3.83 -16.24
C LEU A 36 -11.76 4.95 -16.27
N GLY A 37 -11.95 6.02 -15.47
CA GLY A 37 -10.98 7.08 -15.29
C GLY A 37 -9.65 6.57 -14.73
N ILE A 38 -9.71 5.80 -13.63
CA ILE A 38 -8.53 5.18 -13.01
C ILE A 38 -7.84 4.21 -13.98
N GLU A 39 -8.60 3.36 -14.66
CA GLU A 39 -8.03 2.43 -15.65
C GLU A 39 -7.37 3.16 -16.82
N LYS A 40 -7.91 4.30 -17.24
CA LYS A 40 -7.32 5.13 -18.28
C LYS A 40 -5.99 5.72 -17.84
N GLU A 41 -5.89 6.20 -16.60
CA GLU A 41 -4.64 6.72 -16.03
C GLU A 41 -3.59 5.60 -15.91
N LEU A 42 -3.97 4.44 -15.39
CA LEU A 42 -3.08 3.27 -15.30
C LEU A 42 -2.60 2.81 -16.68
N ARG A 43 -3.48 2.77 -17.69
CA ARG A 43 -3.10 2.43 -19.07
C ARG A 43 -2.22 3.49 -19.72
N ALA A 44 -2.35 4.75 -19.34
CA ALA A 44 -1.48 5.82 -19.83
C ALA A 44 -0.04 5.65 -19.31
N LEU A 45 0.12 5.13 -18.08
CA LEU A 45 1.41 4.80 -17.50
C LEU A 45 1.97 3.48 -18.06
N ASN A 46 1.14 2.43 -18.08
CA ASN A 46 1.54 1.10 -18.54
C ASN A 46 0.47 0.47 -19.45
N PRO A 47 0.58 0.64 -20.78
CA PRO A 47 -0.37 0.07 -21.74
C PRO A 47 -0.37 -1.46 -21.79
N ASN A 48 0.72 -2.09 -21.35
CA ASN A 48 0.96 -3.53 -21.50
C ASN A 48 0.49 -4.33 -20.29
N ALA A 49 0.33 -3.70 -19.12
CA ALA A 49 -0.18 -4.38 -17.94
C ALA A 49 -1.65 -4.79 -18.10
N SER A 50 -1.93 -6.06 -17.80
CA SER A 50 -3.32 -6.49 -17.66
C SER A 50 -3.93 -5.94 -16.37
N ILE A 51 -5.09 -5.28 -16.46
CA ILE A 51 -5.79 -4.73 -15.30
C ILE A 51 -6.95 -5.65 -14.94
N GLN A 52 -7.00 -6.09 -13.68
CA GLN A 52 -8.06 -6.92 -13.13
C GLN A 52 -8.69 -6.21 -11.93
N ARG A 53 -9.97 -5.86 -12.07
CA ARG A 53 -10.79 -5.32 -10.97
C ARG A 53 -11.02 -6.40 -9.92
N THR A 54 -10.82 -6.08 -8.64
CA THR A 54 -10.97 -7.04 -7.54
C THR A 54 -11.61 -6.40 -6.30
N THR A 55 -12.22 -7.25 -5.48
CA THR A 55 -12.75 -6.90 -4.16
C THR A 55 -12.08 -7.81 -3.14
N PHE A 56 -11.54 -7.24 -2.06
CA PHE A 56 -10.73 -7.98 -1.08
C PHE A 56 -9.58 -8.80 -1.70
N SER A 57 -9.04 -8.35 -2.84
CA SER A 57 -8.01 -9.04 -3.61
C SER A 57 -8.37 -10.49 -3.97
N LYS A 58 -9.65 -10.81 -4.09
CA LYS A 58 -10.10 -12.13 -4.57
C LYS A 58 -9.77 -12.28 -6.05
N VAL A 59 -8.82 -13.15 -6.35
CA VAL A 59 -8.36 -13.51 -7.69
C VAL A 59 -7.96 -14.99 -7.67
N ASP A 60 -8.06 -15.68 -8.81
CA ASP A 60 -7.55 -17.05 -8.91
C ASP A 60 -6.02 -17.01 -8.83
N PRO A 61 -5.37 -17.82 -7.96
CA PRO A 61 -3.91 -17.92 -7.95
C PRO A 61 -3.30 -18.21 -9.33
N SER A 62 -3.97 -18.95 -10.21
CA SER A 62 -3.48 -19.21 -11.58
C SER A 62 -3.40 -17.95 -12.43
N ASP A 63 -4.17 -16.92 -12.09
CA ASP A 63 -4.18 -15.64 -12.81
C ASP A 63 -2.99 -14.75 -12.42
N ILE A 64 -2.27 -15.06 -11.35
CA ILE A 64 -1.15 -14.25 -10.82
C ILE A 64 0.16 -15.02 -10.69
N LEU A 65 0.11 -16.34 -10.50
CA LEU A 65 1.28 -17.20 -10.38
C LEU A 65 1.58 -17.90 -11.71
N ASN A 66 2.87 -18.08 -12.01
CA ASN A 66 3.34 -18.80 -13.22
C ASN A 66 2.80 -18.27 -14.55
N ILE A 67 2.42 -16.99 -14.61
CA ILE A 67 1.89 -16.37 -15.83
C ILE A 67 2.97 -16.07 -16.88
N ASN A 68 4.25 -16.37 -16.59
CA ASN A 68 5.41 -16.13 -17.46
C ASN A 68 5.41 -14.72 -18.08
N ALA A 69 4.99 -13.73 -17.30
CA ALA A 69 4.75 -12.39 -17.83
C ALA A 69 6.03 -11.54 -17.91
N PHE A 70 7.12 -11.98 -17.27
CA PHE A 70 8.39 -11.27 -17.30
C PHE A 70 8.95 -11.17 -18.73
N ASP A 71 9.05 -9.93 -19.21
CA ASP A 71 9.68 -9.58 -20.48
C ASP A 71 10.87 -8.65 -20.24
N LEU A 72 12.08 -9.21 -20.28
CA LEU A 72 13.33 -8.47 -20.07
C LEU A 72 13.48 -7.29 -21.05
N LYS A 73 13.00 -7.42 -22.28
CA LYS A 73 13.11 -6.35 -23.27
C LYS A 73 12.28 -5.15 -22.86
N ARG A 74 11.07 -5.38 -22.34
CA ARG A 74 10.19 -4.33 -21.80
C ARG A 74 10.81 -3.62 -20.61
N VAL A 75 11.44 -4.39 -19.72
CA VAL A 75 12.14 -3.84 -18.56
C VAL A 75 13.29 -2.95 -19.01
N LEU A 76 14.09 -3.38 -19.99
CA LEU A 76 15.22 -2.60 -20.54
C LEU A 76 14.81 -1.38 -21.38
N ASP A 77 13.64 -1.40 -22.02
CA ASP A 77 13.10 -0.23 -22.74
C ASP A 77 12.70 0.91 -21.77
N PHE A 78 12.30 0.55 -20.54
CA PHE A 78 11.93 1.50 -19.49
C PHE A 78 13.14 1.92 -18.64
N ASP A 79 13.95 0.94 -18.23
CA ASP A 79 15.20 1.14 -17.49
C ASP A 79 16.34 0.39 -18.20
N PRO A 80 17.09 1.09 -19.09
CA PRO A 80 18.24 0.51 -19.79
C PRO A 80 19.36 0.05 -18.87
N GLY A 81 19.43 0.61 -17.66
CA GLY A 81 20.42 0.29 -16.62
C GLY A 81 19.99 -0.85 -15.70
N PHE A 82 18.82 -1.45 -15.91
CA PHE A 82 18.27 -2.51 -15.05
C PHE A 82 19.21 -3.70 -14.82
N MET A 83 20.11 -3.97 -15.76
CA MET A 83 21.08 -5.09 -15.69
C MET A 83 22.47 -4.65 -15.19
N ASP A 84 22.70 -3.36 -14.95
CA ASP A 84 23.97 -2.86 -14.44
C ASP A 84 24.04 -3.11 -12.93
N GLU A 85 24.97 -3.96 -12.48
CA GLU A 85 25.17 -4.30 -11.05
C GLU A 85 25.60 -3.08 -10.20
N ASP A 86 26.08 -2.01 -10.85
CA ASP A 86 26.47 -0.73 -10.22
C ASP A 86 25.35 0.33 -10.24
N ALA A 87 24.19 0.04 -10.87
CA ALA A 87 23.00 0.88 -10.76
C ALA A 87 22.36 0.63 -9.39
N GLU A 88 22.79 1.39 -8.39
CA GLU A 88 22.11 1.42 -7.10
C GLU A 88 20.66 1.85 -7.36
N HIS A 89 19.72 0.91 -7.25
CA HIS A 89 18.30 1.22 -7.12
C HIS A 89 18.14 1.98 -5.78
N GLU A 90 18.38 3.28 -5.81
CA GLU A 90 18.18 4.15 -4.66
C GLU A 90 16.67 4.27 -4.42
N HIS A 91 16.14 3.42 -3.55
CA HIS A 91 14.80 3.64 -3.00
C HIS A 91 14.69 5.06 -2.48
N ASP A 92 13.52 5.68 -2.66
CA ASP A 92 13.25 7.02 -2.13
C ASP A 92 13.58 7.07 -0.63
N ALA A 93 14.76 7.60 -0.31
CA ALA A 93 15.28 7.66 1.05
C ALA A 93 14.43 8.56 1.96
N THR A 94 13.49 9.32 1.40
CA THR A 94 12.52 10.11 2.16
C THR A 94 11.43 9.25 2.80
N VAL A 95 11.22 8.00 2.32
CA VAL A 95 10.26 7.06 2.88
C VAL A 95 10.98 5.94 3.63
N THR A 96 10.78 5.89 4.95
CA THR A 96 11.41 4.85 5.81
C THR A 96 10.39 4.16 6.71
N SER A 97 10.76 3.00 7.23
CA SER A 97 9.93 2.22 8.15
C SER A 97 10.54 2.21 9.54
N VAL A 98 9.70 2.44 10.56
CA VAL A 98 10.09 2.34 11.97
C VAL A 98 9.29 1.22 12.64
N ALA A 99 9.99 0.32 13.33
CA ALA A 99 9.38 -0.75 14.10
C ALA A 99 9.74 -0.62 15.60
N ILE A 100 8.73 -0.63 16.47
CA ILE A 100 8.90 -0.54 17.91
C ILE A 100 8.40 -1.84 18.53
N LYS A 101 9.27 -2.51 19.30
CA LYS A 101 8.92 -3.70 20.08
C LYS A 101 9.24 -3.46 21.54
N THR A 102 8.26 -3.67 22.41
CA THR A 102 8.43 -3.56 23.85
C THR A 102 7.69 -4.70 24.55
N ALA A 103 8.20 -5.11 25.72
CA ALA A 103 7.54 -6.09 26.57
C ALA A 103 6.59 -5.40 27.56
N GLY A 104 5.50 -6.08 27.92
CA GLY A 104 4.51 -5.60 28.89
C GLY A 104 3.27 -5.01 28.25
N GLU A 105 2.47 -4.35 29.09
CA GLU A 105 1.15 -3.83 28.74
C GLU A 105 1.16 -2.32 28.56
N VAL A 106 0.37 -1.82 27.63
CA VAL A 106 0.19 -0.37 27.39
C VAL A 106 -1.08 0.15 28.07
N ASN A 107 -1.05 1.41 28.46
CA ASN A 107 -2.25 2.14 28.84
C ASN A 107 -2.92 2.68 27.58
N ILE A 108 -4.14 2.25 27.29
CA ILE A 108 -4.86 2.62 26.05
C ILE A 108 -5.10 4.13 25.92
N LYS A 109 -5.35 4.85 27.02
CA LYS A 109 -5.58 6.29 26.98
C LYS A 109 -4.31 7.05 26.60
N LEU A 110 -3.16 6.62 27.15
CA LEU A 110 -1.86 7.20 26.80
C LEU A 110 -1.49 6.89 25.35
N LEU A 111 -1.75 5.67 24.89
CA LEU A 111 -1.56 5.29 23.50
C LEU A 111 -2.40 6.15 22.55
N GLN A 112 -3.71 6.26 22.79
CA GLN A 112 -4.61 7.07 21.96
C GLN A 112 -4.19 8.55 21.94
N THR A 113 -3.76 9.09 23.09
CA THR A 113 -3.24 10.46 23.17
C THR A 113 -1.98 10.63 22.32
N TRP A 114 -1.06 9.67 22.39
CA TRP A 114 0.18 9.68 21.62
C TRP A 114 -0.08 9.54 20.11
N ILE A 115 -0.92 8.58 19.69
CA ILE A 115 -1.27 8.40 18.27
C ILE A 115 -1.98 9.63 17.73
N ARG A 116 -2.94 10.20 18.47
CA ARG A 116 -3.64 11.42 18.03
C ARG A 116 -2.67 12.57 17.82
N ARG A 117 -1.70 12.73 18.73
CA ARG A 117 -0.64 13.75 18.59
C ARG A 117 0.20 13.48 17.34
N LEU A 118 0.66 12.25 17.16
CA LEU A 118 1.46 11.84 16.00
C LEU A 118 0.73 12.14 14.68
N VAL A 119 -0.56 11.80 14.59
CA VAL A 119 -1.37 12.03 13.39
C VAL A 119 -1.63 13.52 13.14
N ILE A 120 -1.81 14.34 14.17
CA ILE A 120 -2.00 15.79 14.02
C ILE A 120 -0.69 16.48 13.63
N GLU A 121 0.43 16.12 14.27
CA GLU A 121 1.72 16.78 14.06
C GLU A 121 2.39 16.34 12.76
N ASP A 122 2.24 15.07 12.37
CA ASP A 122 3.03 14.45 11.31
C ASP A 122 2.20 13.62 10.31
N GLY A 123 0.87 13.69 10.38
CA GLY A 123 -0.02 12.85 9.56
C GLY A 123 0.16 12.98 8.05
N ALA A 124 0.72 14.11 7.57
CA ALA A 124 1.07 14.31 6.17
C ALA A 124 2.25 13.44 5.71
N ASN A 125 3.12 13.05 6.63
CA ASN A 125 4.30 12.20 6.37
C ASN A 125 4.08 10.74 6.78
N LEU A 126 2.94 10.42 7.41
CA LEU A 126 2.58 9.06 7.80
C LEU A 126 1.86 8.33 6.68
N TYR A 127 2.58 7.55 5.87
CA TYR A 127 1.96 6.76 4.81
C TYR A 127 1.08 5.63 5.35
N ARG A 128 1.64 4.78 6.22
CA ARG A 128 0.93 3.63 6.79
C ARG A 128 1.52 3.24 8.13
N TYR A 129 0.66 2.88 9.06
CA TYR A 129 1.06 2.37 10.37
C TYR A 129 0.09 1.28 10.83
N LYS A 130 0.62 0.32 11.57
CA LYS A 130 -0.12 -0.82 12.13
C LYS A 130 0.50 -1.23 13.44
N GLY A 131 -0.30 -1.84 14.31
CA GLY A 131 0.25 -2.45 15.50
C GLY A 131 -0.70 -3.41 16.18
N VAL A 132 -0.11 -4.26 16.99
CA VAL A 132 -0.78 -5.21 17.88
C VAL A 132 -0.20 -4.99 19.27
N LEU A 133 -1.05 -4.71 20.25
CA LEU A 133 -0.64 -4.30 21.58
C LEU A 133 -1.40 -5.08 22.65
N ALA A 134 -0.70 -5.42 23.74
CA ALA A 134 -1.32 -5.88 24.98
C ALA A 134 -1.76 -4.65 25.78
N VAL A 135 -3.03 -4.56 26.14
CA VAL A 135 -3.58 -3.42 26.89
C VAL A 135 -3.81 -3.82 28.34
N LYS A 136 -3.36 -2.99 29.27
CA LYS A 136 -3.48 -3.27 30.70
C LYS A 136 -4.94 -3.46 31.10
N GLY A 137 -5.23 -4.61 31.72
CA GLY A 137 -6.58 -4.97 32.19
C GLY A 137 -7.52 -5.49 31.11
N MET A 138 -7.00 -5.80 29.92
CA MET A 138 -7.75 -6.40 28.81
C MET A 138 -7.10 -7.73 28.45
N ASP A 139 -7.88 -8.80 28.42
CA ASP A 139 -7.39 -10.13 28.02
C ASP A 139 -7.26 -10.27 26.49
N LYS A 140 -7.89 -9.35 25.74
CA LYS A 140 -7.85 -9.27 24.27
C LYS A 140 -6.73 -8.36 23.80
N LYS A 141 -6.07 -8.75 22.70
CA LYS A 141 -5.10 -7.89 22.01
C LYS A 141 -5.83 -6.71 21.35
N PHE A 142 -5.23 -5.53 21.42
CA PHE A 142 -5.71 -4.36 20.70
C PHE A 142 -4.97 -4.26 19.36
N VAL A 143 -5.71 -4.21 18.26
CA VAL A 143 -5.17 -4.13 16.91
C VAL A 143 -5.55 -2.77 16.32
N PHE A 144 -4.59 -2.10 15.71
CA PHE A 144 -4.85 -0.84 15.02
C PHE A 144 -4.14 -0.76 13.68
N GLN A 145 -4.70 0.08 12.81
CA GLN A 145 -4.13 0.43 11.54
C GLN A 145 -4.49 1.87 11.15
N GLY A 146 -3.66 2.47 10.31
CA GLY A 146 -3.93 3.76 9.73
C GLY A 146 -3.20 4.00 8.41
N VAL A 147 -3.73 4.97 7.67
CA VAL A 147 -3.24 5.43 6.37
C VAL A 147 -3.38 6.95 6.36
N GLY A 148 -2.28 7.68 6.21
CA GLY A 148 -2.30 9.13 6.34
C GLY A 148 -2.87 9.57 7.69
N MET A 149 -3.85 10.46 7.60
CA MET A 149 -4.55 11.01 8.76
C MET A 149 -5.61 10.08 9.38
N SER A 150 -5.84 8.90 8.80
CA SER A 150 -6.88 7.97 9.27
C SER A 150 -6.33 6.98 10.29
N PHE A 151 -6.98 6.88 11.45
CA PHE A 151 -6.68 5.88 12.47
C PHE A 151 -7.93 5.05 12.81
N LEU A 152 -7.79 3.73 12.79
CA LEU A 152 -8.79 2.76 13.23
C LEU A 152 -8.14 1.76 14.18
N GLY A 153 -8.77 1.47 15.31
CA GLY A 153 -8.29 0.43 16.22
C GLY A 153 -9.41 -0.11 17.09
N ASP A 154 -9.36 -1.42 17.32
CA ASP A 154 -10.33 -2.14 18.13
C ASP A 154 -9.67 -3.32 18.86
N PHE A 155 -10.37 -3.87 19.84
CA PHE A 155 -9.99 -5.13 20.44
C PHE A 155 -10.37 -6.27 19.50
N ASP A 156 -9.45 -7.23 19.33
CA ASP A 156 -9.76 -8.40 18.53
C ASP A 156 -10.83 -9.24 19.25
N ASP A 157 -11.92 -9.52 18.55
CA ASP A 157 -13.08 -10.23 19.08
C ASP A 157 -13.02 -11.75 18.86
N GLU A 158 -11.99 -12.23 18.16
CA GLU A 158 -11.69 -13.67 17.98
C GLU A 158 -11.18 -14.36 19.25
#